data_AF-A0A9W3KWH5-F1
#
_entry.id   AF-A0A9W3KWH5-F1
#
_cell.length_a   1.000
_cell.length_b   1.000
_cell.length_c   1.000
_cell.angle_alpha   90.00
_cell.angle_beta   90.00
_cell.angle_gamma   90.00
#
_symmetry.space_group_name_H-M   'P 1'
#
loop_
_entity.id
_entity.type
_entity.pdbx_description
1 polymer ?
#
loop_
_entity_poly.entity_id
_entity_poly.type
_entity_poly.pdbx_seq_one_letter_code
_entity_poly.pdbx_strand_id
1 'polypeptide(L)'
;MDVISKWTNHHMSIRGRKNLVSSDEMWREKFIDLQNNKGDLEIVKSNTLLFRVHNGGNDEPDYDDYDDRGENQNEEYAYNYNDWLDENNVERIRFDNHWVSFTKSVDVIGSNYFGENGRRGFVIVISSDKAIDISSCRTRGFDEQEVVAPMDRKTLREILNFKDFIKKYGTGNSDYEKSEKYQDEIKEMESQK
;
A
#
# COMPACT_ATOMS: atom_id res chain seq x y z
N MET A 1 -11.05 7.25 23.74
CA MET A 1 -10.93 7.13 22.27
C MET A 1 -10.75 5.67 21.94
N ASP A 2 -11.67 5.14 21.15
CA ASP A 2 -11.68 3.76 20.66
C ASP A 2 -10.39 3.43 19.90
N VAL A 3 -9.84 2.24 20.07
CA VAL A 3 -8.60 1.80 19.40
C VAL A 3 -8.80 1.72 17.89
N ILE A 4 -10.03 1.41 17.45
CA ILE A 4 -10.42 1.47 16.04
C ILE A 4 -10.32 2.90 15.52
N SER A 5 -10.81 3.88 16.29
CA SER A 5 -10.69 5.30 15.94
C SER A 5 -9.23 5.76 15.91
N LYS A 6 -8.36 5.26 16.79
CA LYS A 6 -6.92 5.55 16.67
C LYS A 6 -6.35 4.94 15.39
N TRP A 7 -6.71 3.69 15.08
CA TRP A 7 -6.23 2.99 13.89
C TRP A 7 -6.64 3.69 12.60
N THR A 8 -7.92 4.00 12.44
CA THR A 8 -8.49 4.58 11.20
C THR A 8 -8.05 6.02 10.94
N ASN A 9 -7.55 6.70 11.97
CA ASN A 9 -6.94 8.03 11.86
C ASN A 9 -5.43 7.99 11.57
N HIS A 10 -4.81 6.80 11.50
CA HIS A 10 -3.44 6.65 11.02
C HIS A 10 -3.46 6.22 9.55
N HIS A 11 -2.62 6.87 8.73
CA HIS A 11 -2.42 6.46 7.34
C HIS A 11 -1.90 5.02 7.24
N MET A 12 -2.27 4.32 6.17
CA MET A 12 -1.62 3.07 5.79
C MET A 12 -0.09 3.25 5.73
N SER A 13 0.60 2.81 6.80
CA SER A 13 2.06 2.95 6.93
C SER A 13 2.77 2.04 5.94
N ILE A 14 3.85 2.57 5.38
CA ILE A 14 4.74 1.87 4.44
C ILE A 14 5.78 1.00 5.14
N ARG A 15 6.10 1.29 6.40
CA ARG A 15 7.03 0.53 7.24
C ARG A 15 6.27 -0.44 8.14
N GLY A 16 6.84 -1.63 8.34
CA GLY A 16 6.36 -2.59 9.32
C GLY A 16 6.33 -1.99 10.71
N ARG A 17 5.23 -2.22 11.44
CA ARG A 17 5.05 -1.74 12.81
C ARG A 17 5.84 -2.60 13.81
N LYS A 18 6.27 -2.00 14.92
CA LYS A 18 6.91 -2.71 16.04
C LYS A 18 5.88 -2.92 17.17
N ASN A 19 6.05 -3.98 17.97
CA ASN A 19 5.19 -4.35 19.12
C ASN A 19 3.71 -4.56 18.75
N LEU A 20 3.45 -5.56 17.90
CA LEU A 20 2.14 -5.81 17.29
C LEU A 20 1.22 -6.75 18.08
N VAL A 21 1.74 -7.44 19.10
CA VAL A 21 1.01 -8.49 19.83
C VAL A 21 -0.36 -8.03 20.34
N SER A 22 -0.43 -6.90 21.03
CA SER A 22 -1.68 -6.38 21.59
C SER A 22 -2.67 -5.94 20.50
N SER A 23 -2.18 -5.36 19.40
CA SER A 23 -3.04 -5.01 18.28
C SER A 23 -3.57 -6.23 17.52
N ASP A 24 -2.76 -7.28 17.38
CA ASP A 24 -3.18 -8.49 16.68
C ASP A 24 -4.21 -9.28 17.49
N GLU A 25 -4.02 -9.34 18.80
CA GLU A 25 -4.98 -9.96 19.72
C GLU A 25 -6.33 -9.24 19.65
N MET A 26 -6.32 -7.91 19.70
CA MET A 26 -7.52 -7.10 19.53
C MET A 26 -8.21 -7.37 18.18
N TRP A 27 -7.49 -7.36 17.06
CA TRP A 27 -8.11 -7.62 15.75
C TRP A 27 -8.65 -9.04 15.62
N ARG A 28 -7.96 -10.02 16.21
CA ARG A 28 -8.42 -11.40 16.28
C ARG A 28 -9.72 -11.51 17.09
N GLU A 29 -9.78 -10.90 18.27
CA GLU A 29 -10.99 -10.86 19.10
C GLU A 29 -12.14 -10.17 18.35
N LYS A 30 -11.87 -9.02 17.73
CA LYS A 30 -12.87 -8.29 16.95
C LYS A 30 -13.42 -9.13 15.80
N PHE A 31 -12.56 -9.86 15.09
CA PHE A 31 -12.98 -10.76 14.03
C PHE A 31 -13.91 -11.87 14.57
N ILE A 32 -13.55 -12.48 15.69
CA ILE A 32 -14.37 -13.51 16.36
C ILE A 32 -15.72 -12.94 16.81
N ASP A 33 -15.75 -11.74 17.36
CA ASP A 33 -17.00 -11.07 17.75
C ASP A 33 -17.91 -10.85 16.55
N LEU A 34 -17.36 -10.34 15.43
CA LEU A 34 -18.12 -10.13 14.19
C LEU A 34 -18.66 -11.46 13.62
N GLN A 35 -17.88 -12.55 13.68
CA GLN A 35 -18.36 -13.88 13.27
C GLN A 35 -19.54 -14.38 14.12
N ASN A 36 -19.62 -13.93 15.37
CA ASN A 36 -20.71 -14.23 16.29
C ASN A 36 -21.86 -13.19 16.22
N ASN A 37 -21.90 -12.37 15.17
CA ASN A 37 -22.87 -11.28 14.97
C ASN A 37 -22.85 -10.24 16.11
N LYS A 38 -21.67 -9.98 16.68
CA LYS A 38 -21.46 -8.94 17.69
C LYS A 38 -20.63 -7.78 17.11
N GLY A 39 -21.27 -6.63 16.94
CA GLY A 39 -20.64 -5.39 16.49
C GLY A 39 -21.18 -4.86 15.16
N ASP A 40 -20.71 -3.68 14.78
CA ASP A 40 -21.29 -2.88 13.69
C ASP A 40 -20.38 -2.78 12.45
N LEU A 41 -19.36 -3.62 12.38
CA LEU A 41 -18.45 -3.69 11.22
C LEU A 41 -18.78 -4.90 10.37
N GLU A 42 -18.29 -4.88 9.13
CA GLU A 42 -18.53 -5.97 8.19
C GLU A 42 -17.28 -6.86 8.05
N ILE A 43 -17.51 -8.17 7.98
CA ILE A 43 -16.49 -9.10 7.52
C ILE A 43 -16.47 -9.05 6.01
N VAL A 44 -15.30 -8.79 5.43
CA VAL A 44 -15.13 -8.84 3.98
C VAL A 44 -15.35 -10.28 3.50
N LYS A 45 -16.08 -10.43 2.39
CA LYS A 45 -16.34 -11.74 1.78
C LYS A 45 -15.03 -12.52 1.60
N SER A 46 -15.03 -13.79 2.02
CA SER A 46 -13.86 -14.66 1.92
C SER A 46 -13.33 -14.74 0.48
N ASN A 47 -12.00 -14.80 0.35
CA ASN A 47 -11.28 -14.82 -0.93
C ASN A 47 -11.40 -13.54 -1.77
N THR A 48 -11.90 -12.44 -1.20
CA THR A 48 -11.75 -11.12 -1.82
C THR A 48 -10.25 -10.79 -1.89
N LEU A 49 -9.80 -10.30 -3.05
CA LEU A 49 -8.44 -9.81 -3.19
C LEU A 49 -8.26 -8.52 -2.42
N LEU A 50 -7.18 -8.46 -1.66
CA LEU A 50 -6.80 -7.30 -0.86
C LEU A 50 -5.43 -6.83 -1.34
N PHE A 51 -5.30 -5.51 -1.43
CA PHE A 51 -4.13 -4.85 -2.00
C PHE A 51 -3.47 -3.97 -0.96
N ARG A 52 -2.15 -4.00 -0.90
CA ARG A 52 -1.36 -3.14 -0.02
C ARG A 52 -0.15 -2.63 -0.78
N VAL A 53 0.01 -1.31 -0.78
CA VAL A 53 1.24 -0.70 -1.27
C VAL A 53 2.40 -0.94 -0.32
N HIS A 54 3.59 -1.09 -0.88
CA HIS A 54 4.86 -1.11 -0.18
C HIS A 54 5.84 -0.14 -0.86
N ASN A 55 6.76 0.43 -0.08
CA ASN A 55 7.85 1.22 -0.63
C ASN A 55 8.75 0.37 -1.53
N GLY A 56 9.50 1.04 -2.40
CA GLY A 56 10.37 0.42 -3.41
C GLY A 56 9.96 0.87 -4.81
N GLY A 57 10.47 0.22 -5.85
CA GLY A 57 10.12 0.48 -7.25
C GLY A 57 10.46 1.87 -7.79
N ASN A 58 11.14 2.71 -7.00
CA ASN A 58 11.70 3.99 -7.40
C ASN A 58 12.99 3.76 -8.20
N ASP A 59 13.34 4.71 -9.05
CA ASP A 59 14.61 4.71 -9.76
C ASP A 59 15.78 4.82 -8.76
N GLU A 60 16.92 4.25 -9.13
CA GLU A 60 18.17 4.36 -8.36
C GLU A 60 18.57 5.84 -8.26
N PRO A 61 19.00 6.32 -7.07
CA PRO A 61 19.49 7.70 -6.93
C PRO A 61 20.65 7.96 -7.89
N ASP A 62 20.61 9.07 -8.62
CA ASP A 62 21.75 9.52 -9.42
C ASP A 62 22.76 10.24 -8.52
N TYR A 63 24.05 9.94 -8.66
CA TYR A 63 25.10 10.59 -7.88
C TYR A 63 25.24 12.07 -8.23
N ASP A 64 24.99 12.43 -9.48
CA ASP A 64 25.15 13.80 -9.99
C ASP A 64 24.05 14.74 -9.43
N ASP A 65 22.90 14.21 -9.00
CA ASP A 65 21.84 14.97 -8.34
C ASP A 65 22.27 15.59 -6.99
N TYR A 66 23.42 15.18 -6.46
CA TYR A 66 23.98 15.62 -5.18
C TYR A 66 25.18 16.57 -5.34
N ASP A 67 25.53 16.98 -6.56
CA ASP A 67 26.67 17.87 -6.83
C ASP A 67 26.60 19.20 -6.05
N ASP A 68 25.38 19.67 -5.77
CA ASP A 68 25.14 20.91 -5.03
C ASP A 68 25.40 20.78 -3.51
N ARG A 69 25.67 19.57 -3.01
CA ARG A 69 25.92 19.28 -1.59
C ARG A 69 27.37 19.46 -1.15
N GLY A 70 28.28 19.71 -2.09
CA GLY A 70 29.69 19.95 -1.81
C GLY A 70 30.32 18.79 -1.02
N GLU A 71 30.89 19.09 0.15
CA GLU A 71 31.59 18.09 0.98
C GLU A 71 30.68 16.94 1.47
N ASN A 72 29.36 17.18 1.56
CA ASN A 72 28.39 16.18 2.02
C ASN A 72 27.87 15.25 0.92
N GLN A 73 28.21 15.49 -0.35
CA GLN A 73 27.69 14.75 -1.50
C GLN A 73 27.79 13.23 -1.31
N ASN A 74 29.00 12.76 -0.96
CA ASN A 74 29.26 11.32 -0.76
C ASN A 74 28.42 10.72 0.38
N GLU A 75 28.24 11.45 1.48
CA GLU A 75 27.49 10.96 2.64
C GLU A 75 25.99 10.91 2.35
N GLU A 76 25.43 11.97 1.76
CA GLU A 76 24.01 12.04 1.40
C GLU A 76 23.64 11.01 0.32
N TYR A 77 24.47 10.85 -0.72
CA TYR A 77 24.28 9.81 -1.73
C TYR A 77 24.31 8.41 -1.12
N ALA A 78 25.34 8.10 -0.31
CA ALA A 78 25.47 6.77 0.29
C ALA A 78 24.30 6.45 1.23
N TYR A 79 23.79 7.45 1.96
CA TYR A 79 22.61 7.28 2.80
C TYR A 79 21.37 6.94 1.94
N ASN A 80 21.06 7.75 0.92
CA ASN A 80 19.88 7.56 0.08
C ASN A 80 19.96 6.30 -0.78
N TYR A 81 21.15 5.93 -1.25
CA TYR A 81 21.38 4.68 -1.99
C TYR A 81 21.12 3.44 -1.11
N ASN A 82 21.56 3.45 0.15
CA ASN A 82 21.26 2.36 1.08
C ASN A 82 19.77 2.28 1.44
N ASP A 83 19.10 3.44 1.64
CA ASP A 83 17.66 3.48 1.84
C ASP A 83 16.93 2.92 0.59
N TRP A 84 17.36 3.27 -0.62
CA TRP A 84 16.81 2.73 -1.87
C TRP A 84 17.01 1.22 -2.00
N LEU A 85 18.20 0.68 -1.69
CA LEU A 85 18.46 -0.76 -1.68
C LEU A 85 17.54 -1.50 -0.70
N ASP A 86 17.34 -0.91 0.47
CA ASP A 86 16.50 -1.47 1.52
C ASP A 86 15.01 -1.46 1.13
N GLU A 87 14.54 -0.39 0.50
CA GLU A 87 13.16 -0.26 0.01
C GLU A 87 12.87 -1.16 -1.19
N ASN A 88 13.85 -1.42 -2.06
CA ASN A 88 13.69 -2.31 -3.21
C ASN A 88 13.83 -3.80 -2.88
N ASN A 89 14.11 -4.15 -1.62
CA ASN A 89 14.30 -5.52 -1.20
C ASN A 89 12.98 -6.19 -0.76
N VAL A 90 12.28 -6.78 -1.73
CA VAL A 90 11.02 -7.51 -1.53
C VAL A 90 11.14 -8.65 -0.50
N GLU A 91 12.32 -9.27 -0.37
CA GLU A 91 12.56 -10.35 0.62
C GLU A 91 12.51 -9.86 2.08
N ARG A 92 12.58 -8.55 2.31
CA ARG A 92 12.43 -7.96 3.65
C ARG A 92 10.98 -7.80 4.09
N ILE A 93 10.02 -7.99 3.19
CA ILE A 93 8.59 -7.94 3.52
C ILE A 93 8.25 -9.11 4.45
N ARG A 94 7.78 -8.79 5.66
CA ARG A 94 7.51 -9.79 6.70
C ARG A 94 6.11 -10.37 6.56
N PHE A 95 6.03 -11.69 6.41
CA PHE A 95 4.78 -12.44 6.40
C PHE A 95 4.62 -13.22 7.71
N ASP A 96 4.50 -12.49 8.81
CA ASP A 96 4.47 -13.01 10.19
C ASP A 96 3.05 -13.12 10.76
N ASN A 97 2.03 -13.04 9.89
CA ASN A 97 0.62 -13.15 10.25
C ASN A 97 0.12 -12.04 11.19
N HIS A 98 0.82 -10.90 11.24
CA HIS A 98 0.35 -9.68 11.87
C HIS A 98 -0.81 -9.05 11.08
N TRP A 99 -1.75 -8.43 11.79
CA TRP A 99 -2.87 -7.71 11.19
C TRP A 99 -2.42 -6.35 10.70
N VAL A 100 -2.59 -6.11 9.40
CA VAL A 100 -2.19 -4.87 8.75
C VAL A 100 -3.28 -4.36 7.82
N SER A 101 -3.19 -3.09 7.47
CA SER A 101 -4.14 -2.43 6.58
C SER A 101 -3.93 -2.83 5.12
N PHE A 102 -5.02 -3.00 4.41
CA PHE A 102 -5.15 -3.23 2.98
C PHE A 102 -6.27 -2.34 2.45
N THR A 103 -6.44 -2.33 1.13
CA THR A 103 -7.65 -1.86 0.47
C THR A 103 -8.22 -2.97 -0.39
N LYS A 104 -9.53 -2.95 -0.60
CA LYS A 104 -10.24 -3.80 -1.58
C LYS A 104 -10.31 -3.15 -2.97
N SER A 105 -9.85 -1.91 -3.11
CA SER A 105 -10.00 -1.11 -4.34
C SER A 105 -8.67 -0.93 -5.07
N VAL A 106 -8.64 -1.35 -6.34
CA VAL A 106 -7.51 -1.08 -7.24
C VAL A 106 -7.39 0.41 -7.53
N ASP A 107 -8.52 1.11 -7.66
CA ASP A 107 -8.56 2.55 -7.95
C ASP A 107 -7.93 3.36 -6.81
N VAL A 108 -8.11 2.88 -5.57
CA VAL A 108 -7.44 3.45 -4.40
C VAL A 108 -5.93 3.31 -4.53
N ILE A 109 -5.40 2.14 -4.93
CA ILE A 109 -3.96 1.93 -5.16
C ILE A 109 -3.43 2.85 -6.27
N GLY A 110 -4.18 3.00 -7.36
CA GLY A 110 -3.83 3.88 -8.49
C GLY A 110 -4.12 5.37 -8.26
N SER A 111 -4.60 5.78 -7.08
CA SER A 111 -4.92 7.18 -6.77
C SER A 111 -3.69 8.05 -6.59
N ASN A 112 -3.83 9.36 -6.79
CA ASN A 112 -2.75 10.33 -6.58
C ASN A 112 -2.27 10.34 -5.12
N TYR A 113 -3.13 9.99 -4.17
CA TYR A 113 -2.75 9.89 -2.76
C TYR A 113 -1.53 8.98 -2.54
N PHE A 114 -1.46 7.81 -3.18
CA PHE A 114 -0.25 6.96 -3.06
C PHE A 114 0.91 7.45 -3.95
N GLY A 115 0.61 8.11 -5.08
CA GLY A 115 1.63 8.68 -5.96
C GLY A 115 2.41 9.82 -5.28
N GLU A 116 1.71 10.81 -4.73
CA GLU A 116 2.28 11.97 -4.04
C GLU A 116 3.10 11.60 -2.80
N ASN A 117 2.82 10.44 -2.21
CA ASN A 117 3.53 9.95 -1.04
C ASN A 117 4.70 8.99 -1.39
N GLY A 118 5.04 8.82 -2.68
CA GLY A 118 6.11 7.91 -3.11
C GLY A 118 5.83 6.44 -2.80
N ARG A 119 4.56 6.04 -2.77
CA ARG A 119 4.10 4.71 -2.31
C ARG A 119 3.68 3.78 -3.45
N ARG A 120 4.12 4.07 -4.68
CA ARG A 120 3.83 3.27 -5.89
C ARG A 120 5.00 2.35 -6.25
N GLY A 121 5.57 1.71 -5.25
CA GLY A 121 6.68 0.79 -5.45
C GLY A 121 6.25 -0.60 -5.84
N PHE A 122 5.84 -1.36 -4.82
CA PHE A 122 5.27 -2.68 -4.98
C PHE A 122 3.84 -2.72 -4.47
N VAL A 123 3.07 -3.64 -5.02
CA VAL A 123 1.73 -3.98 -4.53
C VAL A 123 1.72 -5.44 -4.12
N ILE A 124 1.46 -5.66 -2.83
CA ILE A 124 1.25 -6.97 -2.24
C ILE A 124 -0.22 -7.32 -2.44
N VAL A 125 -0.46 -8.45 -3.12
CA VAL A 125 -1.81 -8.96 -3.38
C VAL A 125 -2.02 -10.20 -2.52
N ILE A 126 -3.02 -10.16 -1.64
CA ILE A 126 -3.40 -11.30 -0.81
C ILE A 126 -4.87 -11.69 -1.04
N SER A 127 -5.20 -12.92 -0.69
CA SER A 127 -6.55 -13.46 -0.64
C SER A 127 -6.80 -14.01 0.75
N SER A 128 -7.44 -13.22 1.61
CA SER A 128 -7.67 -13.59 3.01
C SER A 128 -9.08 -14.13 3.24
N ASP A 129 -9.22 -15.08 4.14
CA ASP A 129 -10.49 -15.52 4.74
C ASP A 129 -10.83 -14.70 6.01
N LYS A 130 -9.86 -13.94 6.52
CA LYS A 130 -9.95 -13.07 7.69
C LYS A 130 -9.72 -11.64 7.28
N ALA A 131 -10.78 -10.87 7.17
CA ALA A 131 -10.69 -9.47 6.80
C ALA A 131 -11.88 -8.71 7.37
N ILE A 132 -11.60 -7.58 7.99
CA ILE A 132 -12.60 -6.68 8.59
C ILE A 132 -12.60 -5.39 7.78
N ASP A 133 -13.76 -5.01 7.29
CA ASP A 133 -13.96 -3.73 6.64
C ASP A 133 -14.07 -2.63 7.69
N ILE A 134 -13.17 -1.64 7.58
CA ILE A 134 -13.17 -0.46 8.46
C ILE A 134 -13.33 0.84 7.66
N SER A 135 -13.71 0.76 6.38
CA SER A 135 -13.86 1.94 5.52
C SER A 135 -14.89 2.92 6.09
N SER A 136 -15.97 2.40 6.69
CA SER A 136 -17.02 3.20 7.34
C SER A 136 -16.54 3.96 8.57
N CYS A 137 -15.43 3.56 9.19
CA CYS A 137 -14.87 4.22 10.37
C CYS A 137 -14.04 5.46 10.03
N ARG A 138 -13.70 5.66 8.75
CA ARG A 138 -12.93 6.82 8.32
C ARG A 138 -13.87 8.01 8.15
N THR A 139 -13.70 9.01 9.01
CA THR A 139 -14.56 10.21 9.03
C THR A 139 -13.91 11.44 8.41
N ARG A 140 -12.61 11.37 8.09
CA ARG A 140 -11.81 12.48 7.56
C ARG A 140 -10.70 11.96 6.63
N GLY A 141 -10.26 12.80 5.71
CA GLY A 141 -9.16 12.51 4.78
C GLY A 141 -9.58 11.69 3.56
N PHE A 142 -8.59 11.26 2.77
CA PHE A 142 -8.80 10.41 1.60
C PHE A 142 -9.41 9.06 2.02
N ASP A 143 -10.44 8.58 1.29
CA ASP A 143 -11.05 7.27 1.56
C ASP A 143 -10.19 6.15 0.97
N GLU A 144 -9.41 5.51 1.82
CA GLU A 144 -8.54 4.38 1.46
C GLU A 144 -9.34 3.07 1.30
N GLN A 145 -10.66 3.06 1.57
CA GLN A 145 -11.47 1.86 1.63
C GLN A 145 -10.80 0.76 2.46
N GLU A 146 -10.35 1.17 3.66
CA GLU A 146 -9.41 0.40 4.46
C GLU A 146 -10.04 -0.89 4.98
N VAL A 147 -9.29 -1.98 4.84
CA VAL A 147 -9.61 -3.32 5.32
C VAL A 147 -8.44 -3.80 6.17
N VAL A 148 -8.71 -4.43 7.31
CA VAL A 148 -7.66 -5.00 8.16
C VAL A 148 -7.66 -6.52 8.05
N ALA A 149 -6.51 -7.09 7.71
CA ALA A 149 -6.35 -8.53 7.49
C ALA A 149 -4.96 -8.99 7.96
N PRO A 150 -4.79 -10.27 8.36
CA PRO A 150 -3.49 -10.81 8.69
C PRO A 150 -2.67 -11.06 7.42
N MET A 151 -1.39 -10.69 7.45
CA MET A 151 -0.46 -10.88 6.34
C MET A 151 0.36 -12.16 6.52
N ASP A 152 -0.09 -13.25 5.90
CA ASP A 152 0.56 -14.57 5.93
C ASP A 152 1.02 -14.93 4.50
N ARG A 153 2.15 -15.63 4.40
CA ARG A 153 2.66 -16.14 3.12
C ARG A 153 1.68 -17.12 2.46
N LYS A 154 0.80 -17.76 3.24
CA LYS A 154 -0.26 -18.63 2.73
C LYS A 154 -1.40 -17.88 2.03
N THR A 155 -1.65 -16.63 2.40
CA THR A 155 -2.68 -15.78 1.77
C THR A 155 -2.11 -14.97 0.61
N LEU A 156 -0.77 -14.88 0.50
CA LEU A 156 -0.08 -14.21 -0.60
C LEU A 156 -0.42 -14.84 -1.95
N ARG A 157 -0.85 -14.00 -2.89
CA ARG A 157 -1.01 -14.37 -4.30
C ARG A 157 0.22 -14.00 -5.11
N GLU A 158 0.65 -12.75 -4.97
CA GLU A 158 1.80 -12.21 -5.68
C GLU A 158 2.24 -10.87 -5.09
N ILE A 159 3.46 -10.47 -5.44
CA ILE A 159 3.99 -9.14 -5.22
C ILE A 159 4.41 -8.63 -6.60
N LEU A 160 3.85 -7.51 -7.02
CA LEU A 160 4.13 -6.91 -8.32
C LEU A 160 4.73 -5.52 -8.12
N ASN A 161 5.59 -5.06 -9.04
CA ASN A 161 5.83 -3.62 -9.14
C ASN A 161 4.51 -2.92 -9.52
N PHE A 162 4.41 -1.63 -9.22
CA PHE A 162 3.16 -0.89 -9.41
C PHE A 162 2.65 -0.90 -10.86
N LYS A 163 3.53 -0.76 -11.85
CA LYS A 163 3.13 -0.74 -13.27
C LYS A 163 2.53 -2.09 -13.71
N ASP A 164 3.16 -3.19 -13.32
CA ASP A 164 2.66 -4.54 -13.58
C ASP A 164 1.36 -4.82 -12.83
N PHE A 165 1.22 -4.30 -11.61
CA PHE A 165 -0.04 -4.36 -10.87
C PHE A 165 -1.17 -3.66 -11.62
N ILE A 166 -0.98 -2.42 -12.06
CA ILE A 166 -1.99 -1.67 -12.82
C ILE A 166 -2.29 -2.40 -14.14
N LYS A 167 -1.28 -2.90 -14.84
CA LYS A 167 -1.50 -3.67 -16.08
C LYS A 167 -2.38 -4.91 -15.87
N LYS A 168 -2.23 -5.59 -14.72
CA LYS A 168 -2.93 -6.85 -14.43
C LYS A 168 -4.31 -6.65 -13.79
N TYR A 169 -4.41 -5.70 -12.87
CA TYR A 169 -5.58 -5.51 -12.01
C TYR A 169 -6.33 -4.20 -12.28
N GLY A 170 -5.73 -3.29 -13.06
CA GLY A 170 -6.27 -1.98 -13.39
C GLY A 170 -7.69 -2.04 -13.94
N THR A 171 -8.45 -0.98 -13.64
CA THR A 171 -9.86 -0.88 -14.01
C THR A 171 -10.09 0.19 -15.08
N GLY A 172 -9.05 0.95 -15.44
CA GLY A 172 -9.12 2.14 -16.28
C GLY A 172 -9.64 3.39 -15.57
N ASN A 173 -9.95 3.32 -14.27
CA ASN A 173 -10.62 4.42 -13.54
C ASN A 173 -9.71 5.18 -12.59
N SER A 174 -8.54 4.65 -12.26
CA SER A 174 -7.62 5.29 -11.31
C SER A 174 -7.00 6.58 -11.88
N ASP A 175 -6.51 7.45 -10.98
CA ASP A 175 -5.85 8.69 -11.38
C ASP A 175 -4.61 8.42 -12.25
N TYR A 176 -3.83 7.38 -11.89
CA TYR A 176 -2.68 6.94 -12.67
C TYR A 176 -3.07 6.54 -14.10
N GLU A 177 -4.05 5.65 -14.27
CA GLU A 177 -4.48 5.18 -15.60
C GLU A 177 -5.01 6.32 -16.48
N LYS A 178 -5.74 7.27 -15.88
CA LYS A 178 -6.20 8.47 -16.58
C LYS A 178 -5.04 9.35 -17.03
N SER A 179 -4.03 9.52 -16.18
CA SER A 179 -2.85 10.33 -16.51
C SER A 179 -2.02 9.71 -17.64
N GLU A 180 -1.79 8.39 -17.63
CA GLU A 180 -1.04 7.70 -18.68
C GLU A 180 -1.75 7.82 -20.03
N LYS A 181 -3.07 7.61 -20.06
CA LYS A 181 -3.86 7.75 -21.29
C LYS A 181 -3.74 9.15 -21.88
N TYR A 182 -3.80 10.19 -21.04
CA TYR A 182 -3.64 11.57 -21.48
C TYR A 182 -2.24 11.84 -22.05
N GLN A 183 -1.19 11.25 -21.47
CA GLN A 183 0.18 11.36 -22.00
C GLN A 183 0.35 10.65 -23.33
N ASP A 184 -0.28 9.49 -23.52
CA ASP A 184 -0.25 8.78 -24.79
C ASP A 184 -0.99 9.56 -25.89
N GLU A 185 -2.14 10.16 -25.57
CA GLU A 185 -2.87 11.05 -26.49
C GLU A 185 -2.01 12.27 -26.91
N ILE A 186 -1.24 12.86 -26.00
CA ILE A 186 -0.30 13.95 -26.34
C ILE A 186 0.78 13.47 -27.31
N LYS A 187 1.44 12.34 -27.03
CA LYS A 187 2.52 11.81 -27.88
C LYS A 187 2.03 11.48 -29.28
N GLU A 188 0.83 10.92 -29.41
CA GLU A 188 0.21 10.64 -30.71
C GLU A 188 0.00 11.93 -31.52
N MET A 189 -0.51 12.99 -30.89
CA MET A 189 -0.69 14.29 -31.55
C MET A 189 0.65 14.93 -31.99
N GLU A 190 1.71 14.74 -31.23
CA GLU A 190 3.05 15.26 -31.56
C GLU A 190 3.69 14.48 -32.71
N SER A 191 3.50 13.16 -32.76
CA SER A 191 4.05 12.30 -33.83
C SER A 191 3.41 12.52 -35.21
N GLN A 192 2.25 13.19 -35.26
CA GLN A 192 1.51 13.48 -36.48
C GLN A 192 1.81 14.88 -37.06
N LYS A 193 2.70 15.66 -36.43
CA LYS A 193 3.17 16.97 -36.91
C LYS A 193 4.51 16.86 -37.64
#